data_AF-A0A2N7XUC7-F1
#
_entry.id   AF-A0A2N7XUC7-F1
#
_cell.length_a   1.000
_cell.length_b   1.000
_cell.length_c   1.000
_cell.angle_alpha   90.00
_cell.angle_beta   90.00
_cell.angle_gamma   90.00
#
_symmetry.space_group_name_H-M   'P 1'
#
loop_
_entity.id
_entity.type
_entity.pdbx_description
1 polymer ?
#
loop_
_entity_poly.entity_id
_entity_poly.type
_entity_poly.pdbx_seq_one_letter_code
_entity_poly.pdbx_strand_id
1 'polypeptide(L)'
;MSKTTAALEAAVATIIENTPRDAKQPARQRVAVDRAFANILKLIAPRIRHFIRQYGLAAHWDDAEQCCAIAVHRAIEAYDPTKAQFTTFVNWQIRGELQSLRFRMMADQRPSARKVGAMTVSLDALTARSENEDGAVEV
;
A
#
# COMPACT_ATOMS: atom_id res chain seq x y z
N MET A 1 9.91 24.15 8.03
CA MET A 1 9.10 23.01 7.53
C MET A 1 8.33 23.43 6.29
N SER A 2 8.14 22.52 5.32
CA SER A 2 7.19 22.77 4.21
C SER A 2 5.76 22.85 4.74
N LYS A 3 4.88 23.60 4.06
CA LYS A 3 3.43 23.66 4.37
C LYS A 3 2.80 22.26 4.40
N THR A 4 3.21 21.37 3.49
CA THR A 4 2.73 19.98 3.45
C THR A 4 3.21 19.18 4.64
N THR A 5 4.47 19.35 5.07
CA THR A 5 4.99 18.67 6.27
C THR A 5 4.23 19.09 7.51
N ALA A 6 4.02 20.39 7.72
CA ALA A 6 3.27 20.89 8.86
C ALA A 6 1.81 20.39 8.87
N ALA A 7 1.15 20.38 7.71
CA ALA A 7 -0.22 19.87 7.56
C ALA A 7 -0.32 18.36 7.88
N LEU A 8 0.70 17.58 7.50
CA LEU A 8 0.78 16.16 7.84
C LEU A 8 0.93 15.94 9.34
N GLU A 9 1.86 16.65 9.99
CA GLU A 9 2.04 16.55 11.45
C GLU A 9 0.75 16.91 12.21
N ALA A 10 0.06 17.97 11.78
CA ALA A 10 -1.21 18.38 12.40
C ALA A 10 -2.33 17.33 12.25
N ALA A 11 -2.44 16.72 11.06
CA ALA A 11 -3.42 15.67 10.82
C ALA A 11 -3.13 14.40 11.63
N VAL A 12 -1.85 14.02 11.77
CA VAL A 12 -1.43 12.89 12.61
C VAL A 12 -1.71 13.18 14.09
N ALA A 13 -1.41 14.39 14.56
CA ALA A 13 -1.72 14.79 15.93
C ALA A 13 -3.23 14.69 16.23
N THR A 14 -4.08 15.08 15.27
CA THR A 14 -5.55 14.93 15.39
C THR A 14 -5.96 13.48 15.57
N ILE A 15 -5.34 12.55 14.83
CA ILE A 15 -5.63 11.11 14.98
C ILE A 15 -5.22 10.62 16.37
N ILE A 16 -3.99 10.96 16.80
CA ILE A 16 -3.46 10.53 18.09
C ILE A 16 -4.33 11.05 19.24
N GLU A 17 -4.73 12.32 19.21
CA GLU A 17 -5.59 12.94 20.23
C GLU A 17 -6.98 12.28 20.31
N ASN A 18 -7.52 11.85 19.17
CA ASN A 18 -8.86 11.28 19.07
C ASN A 18 -8.89 9.75 19.15
N THR A 19 -7.74 9.08 19.35
CA THR A 19 -7.64 7.62 19.45
C THR A 19 -7.40 7.21 20.91
N PRO A 20 -8.46 6.89 21.68
CA PRO A 20 -8.32 6.47 23.07
C PRO A 20 -7.62 5.11 23.17
N ARG A 21 -6.70 4.96 24.13
CA ARG A 21 -5.97 3.70 24.36
C ARG A 21 -6.82 2.62 25.04
N ASP A 22 -7.60 3.01 26.04
CA ASP A 22 -8.25 2.07 26.97
C ASP A 22 -9.77 2.22 27.03
N ALA A 23 -10.37 3.00 26.12
CA ALA A 23 -11.80 3.31 26.16
C ALA A 23 -12.45 3.20 24.78
N LYS A 24 -13.76 2.96 24.77
CA LYS A 24 -14.55 2.93 23.54
C LYS A 24 -14.57 4.32 22.91
N GLN A 25 -14.09 4.41 21.67
CA GLN A 25 -14.09 5.66 20.92
C GLN A 25 -15.52 6.14 20.62
N PRO A 26 -15.91 7.37 21.01
CA PRO A 26 -17.18 7.99 20.65
C PRO A 26 -17.30 8.24 19.14
N ALA A 27 -18.53 8.34 18.64
CA ALA A 27 -18.79 8.55 17.21
C ALA A 27 -18.14 9.82 16.65
N ARG A 28 -18.11 10.92 17.43
CA ARG A 28 -17.48 12.17 17.01
C ARG A 28 -15.96 12.03 16.82
N GLN A 29 -15.30 11.30 17.72
CA GLN A 29 -13.86 11.03 17.63
C GLN A 29 -13.54 10.14 16.43
N ARG A 30 -14.35 9.09 16.17
CA ARG A 30 -14.23 8.26 14.95
C ARG A 30 -14.26 9.10 13.68
N VAL A 31 -15.26 9.97 13.55
CA VAL A 31 -15.39 10.86 12.38
C VAL A 31 -14.20 11.82 12.25
N ALA A 32 -13.64 12.30 13.36
CA ALA A 32 -12.44 13.13 13.34
C ALA A 32 -11.21 12.36 12.84
N VAL A 33 -11.03 11.12 13.32
CA VAL A 33 -9.97 10.22 12.86
C VAL A 33 -10.11 9.92 11.36
N ASP A 34 -11.30 9.53 10.89
CA ASP A 34 -11.54 9.20 9.48
C ASP A 34 -11.23 10.38 8.56
N ARG A 35 -11.66 11.59 8.94
CA ARG A 35 -11.38 12.82 8.18
C ARG A 35 -9.89 13.15 8.16
N ALA A 36 -9.21 13.02 9.30
CA ALA A 36 -7.79 13.29 9.40
C ALA A 36 -6.99 12.26 8.59
N PHE A 37 -7.35 10.99 8.64
CA PHE A 37 -6.73 9.93 7.84
C PHE A 37 -6.91 10.16 6.34
N ALA A 38 -8.14 10.47 5.91
CA ALA A 38 -8.41 10.84 4.52
C ALA A 38 -7.61 12.08 4.07
N ASN A 39 -7.40 13.06 4.95
CA ASN A 39 -6.56 14.22 4.67
C ASN A 39 -5.09 13.84 4.51
N ILE A 40 -4.56 12.96 5.37
CA ILE A 40 -3.20 12.43 5.23
C ILE A 40 -3.03 11.74 3.87
N LEU A 41 -3.94 10.85 3.49
CA LEU A 41 -3.88 10.18 2.18
C LEU A 41 -3.87 11.18 1.02
N LYS A 42 -4.70 12.23 1.07
CA LYS A 42 -4.69 13.31 0.06
C LYS A 42 -3.34 14.03 0.01
N LEU A 43 -2.78 14.39 1.16
CA LEU A 43 -1.50 15.10 1.25
C LEU A 43 -0.33 14.26 0.72
N ILE A 44 -0.33 12.93 0.97
CA ILE A 44 0.75 12.05 0.51
C ILE A 44 0.54 11.45 -0.87
N ALA A 45 -0.65 11.60 -1.47
CA ALA A 45 -1.01 10.98 -2.75
C ALA A 45 0.06 11.17 -3.85
N PRO A 46 0.64 12.36 -4.09
CA PRO A 46 1.70 12.52 -5.10
C PRO A 46 2.91 11.60 -4.85
N ARG A 47 3.24 11.35 -3.59
CA ARG A 47 4.36 10.50 -3.19
C ARG A 47 4.02 9.01 -3.30
N ILE A 48 2.80 8.61 -2.95
CA ILE A 48 2.28 7.26 -3.24
C ILE A 48 2.42 6.98 -4.73
N ARG A 49 1.89 7.87 -5.58
CA ARG A 49 1.95 7.73 -7.04
C ARG A 49 3.37 7.64 -7.58
N HIS A 50 4.31 8.35 -6.96
CA HIS A 50 5.72 8.24 -7.30
C HIS A 50 6.29 6.86 -6.92
N PHE A 51 6.06 6.41 -5.69
CA PHE A 51 6.59 5.12 -5.24
C PHE A 51 5.96 3.93 -5.98
N ILE A 52 4.65 3.90 -6.22
CA ILE A 52 4.01 2.81 -6.99
C ILE A 52 4.71 2.62 -8.35
N ARG A 53 5.02 3.72 -9.06
CA ARG A 53 5.76 3.66 -10.32
C ARG A 53 7.21 3.21 -10.13
N GLN A 54 7.92 3.72 -9.14
CA GLN A 54 9.30 3.34 -8.85
C GLN A 54 9.45 1.85 -8.51
N TYR A 55 8.47 1.28 -7.83
CA TYR A 55 8.43 -0.15 -7.51
C TYR A 55 7.87 -1.01 -8.65
N GLY A 56 7.54 -0.43 -9.80
CA GLY A 56 7.05 -1.13 -10.99
C GLY A 56 5.64 -1.70 -10.84
N LEU A 57 4.84 -1.19 -9.89
CA LEU A 57 3.52 -1.72 -9.53
C LEU A 57 2.37 -1.01 -10.26
N ALA A 58 2.64 -0.31 -11.36
CA ALA A 58 1.61 0.46 -12.07
C ALA A 58 0.45 -0.41 -12.60
N ALA A 59 0.74 -1.66 -12.98
CA ALA A 59 -0.28 -2.63 -13.39
C ALA A 59 -1.09 -3.23 -12.22
N HIS A 60 -0.66 -2.98 -10.98
CA HIS A 60 -1.29 -3.43 -9.74
C HIS A 60 -1.68 -2.23 -8.88
N TRP A 61 -2.24 -1.20 -9.53
CA TRP A 61 -2.43 0.11 -8.91
C TRP A 61 -3.28 0.03 -7.64
N ASP A 62 -4.44 -0.62 -7.72
CA ASP A 62 -5.41 -0.68 -6.63
C ASP A 62 -4.82 -1.39 -5.39
N ASP A 63 -4.15 -2.53 -5.60
CA ASP A 63 -3.45 -3.24 -4.53
C ASP A 63 -2.31 -2.41 -3.93
N ALA A 64 -1.55 -1.73 -4.77
CA ALA A 64 -0.42 -0.92 -4.33
C ALA A 64 -0.89 0.31 -3.54
N GLU A 65 -2.02 0.92 -3.92
CA GLU A 65 -2.66 2.01 -3.18
C GLU A 65 -3.15 1.55 -1.81
N GLN A 66 -3.79 0.38 -1.73
CA GLN A 66 -4.20 -0.22 -0.45
C GLN A 66 -3.01 -0.54 0.45
N CYS A 67 -1.94 -1.13 -0.09
CA CYS A 67 -0.70 -1.35 0.67
C CYS A 67 -0.12 -0.05 1.21
N CYS A 68 -0.19 1.06 0.44
CA CYS A 68 0.25 2.36 0.93
C CYS A 68 -0.67 2.90 2.04
N ALA A 69 -1.98 2.69 1.97
CA ALA A 69 -2.91 3.07 3.04
C ALA A 69 -2.63 2.31 4.34
N ILE A 70 -2.35 1.00 4.24
CA ILE A 70 -1.92 0.17 5.38
C ILE A 70 -0.61 0.69 5.96
N ALA A 71 0.36 1.03 5.11
CA ALA A 71 1.62 1.63 5.54
C ALA A 71 1.41 2.92 6.35
N VAL A 72 0.51 3.79 5.89
CA VAL A 72 0.16 5.04 6.60
C VAL A 72 -0.48 4.75 7.95
N HIS A 73 -1.42 3.82 8.00
CA HIS A 73 -2.07 3.41 9.25
C HIS A 73 -1.03 2.93 10.27
N ARG A 74 -0.18 1.97 9.88
CA ARG A 74 0.90 1.44 10.72
C ARG A 74 1.90 2.53 11.11
N ALA A 75 2.19 3.46 10.19
CA ALA A 75 3.07 4.58 10.49
C ALA A 75 2.48 5.47 11.60
N ILE A 76 1.17 5.71 11.61
CA ILE A 76 0.50 6.51 12.64
C ILE A 76 0.56 5.79 13.99
N GLU A 77 0.25 4.48 14.03
CA GLU A 77 0.27 3.68 15.26
C GLU A 77 1.64 3.65 15.94
N ALA A 78 2.71 3.56 15.14
CA ALA A 78 4.09 3.49 15.62
C ALA A 78 4.80 4.86 15.66
N TYR A 79 4.09 5.96 15.38
CA TYR A 79 4.71 7.27 15.26
C TYR A 79 5.21 7.80 16.61
N ASP A 80 6.49 8.17 16.64
CA ASP A 80 7.11 8.87 17.77
C ASP A 80 7.74 10.17 17.25
N PRO A 81 7.14 11.34 17.54
CA PRO A 81 7.62 12.62 17.03
C PRO A 81 8.99 13.02 17.61
N THR A 82 9.46 12.37 18.67
CA THR A 82 10.80 12.62 19.24
C THR A 82 11.91 11.97 18.42
N LYS A 83 11.60 10.94 17.61
CA LYS A 83 12.58 10.17 16.84
C LYS A 83 12.75 10.67 15.41
N ALA A 84 11.66 11.08 14.75
CA ALA A 84 11.70 11.57 13.37
C ALA A 84 10.43 12.36 13.04
N GLN A 85 10.50 13.18 11.98
CA GLN A 85 9.29 13.74 11.37
C GLN A 85 8.46 12.64 10.72
N PHE A 86 7.13 12.78 10.76
CA PHE A 86 6.19 11.81 10.20
C PHE A 86 6.45 11.58 8.72
N THR A 87 6.75 12.65 7.97
CA THR A 87 7.05 12.54 6.54
C THR A 87 8.24 11.63 6.21
N THR A 88 9.23 11.55 7.10
CA THR A 88 10.37 10.64 6.95
C THR A 88 9.94 9.22 7.29
N PHE A 89 9.26 9.05 8.42
CA PHE A 89 8.86 7.74 8.91
C PHE A 89 7.86 7.03 7.98
N VAL A 90 6.82 7.74 7.53
CA VAL A 90 5.80 7.19 6.63
C VAL A 90 6.39 6.76 5.29
N ASN A 91 7.43 7.45 4.79
CA ASN A 91 8.09 7.06 3.56
C ASN A 91 8.80 5.70 3.70
N TRP A 92 9.38 5.40 4.87
CA TRP A 92 9.97 4.09 5.13
C TRP A 92 8.91 2.99 5.19
N GLN A 93 7.79 3.26 5.86
CA GLN A 93 6.67 2.31 5.92
C GLN A 93 6.12 1.99 4.52
N ILE A 94 5.88 3.02 3.70
CA ILE A 94 5.37 2.83 2.32
C ILE A 94 6.33 1.99 1.49
N ARG A 95 7.64 2.28 1.56
CA ARG A 95 8.66 1.50 0.85
C ARG A 95 8.68 0.04 1.28
N GLY A 96 8.52 -0.24 2.57
CA GLY A 96 8.45 -1.59 3.11
C GLY A 96 7.25 -2.38 2.57
N GLU A 97 6.05 -1.80 2.63
CA GLU A 97 4.83 -2.45 2.14
C GLU A 97 4.85 -2.67 0.62
N LEU A 98 5.29 -1.68 -0.16
CA LEU A 98 5.41 -1.82 -1.61
C LEU A 98 6.47 -2.86 -2.02
N GLN A 99 7.59 -2.92 -1.28
CA GLN A 99 8.60 -3.96 -1.51
C GLN A 99 8.01 -5.36 -1.23
N SER A 100 7.26 -5.51 -0.14
CA SER A 100 6.58 -6.75 0.20
C SER A 100 5.56 -7.17 -0.87
N LEU A 101 4.75 -6.23 -1.36
CA LEU A 101 3.81 -6.49 -2.46
C LEU A 101 4.54 -6.92 -3.74
N ARG A 102 5.59 -6.20 -4.14
CA ARG A 102 6.42 -6.53 -5.31
C ARG A 102 6.99 -7.95 -5.18
N PHE A 103 7.52 -8.32 -4.03
CA PHE A 103 8.07 -9.66 -3.81
C PHE A 103 7.02 -10.76 -4.00
N ARG A 104 5.77 -10.53 -3.60
CA ARG A 104 4.67 -11.51 -3.75
C ARG A 104 4.15 -11.59 -5.17
N MET A 105 3.98 -10.45 -5.85
CA MET A 105 3.39 -10.40 -7.19
C MET A 105 4.36 -10.77 -8.30
N MET A 106 5.64 -10.43 -8.16
CA MET A 106 6.66 -10.58 -9.20
C MET A 106 7.68 -11.65 -8.85
N ALA A 107 7.21 -12.80 -8.35
CA ALA A 107 8.06 -13.91 -7.96
C ALA A 107 8.84 -14.50 -9.15
N ASP A 108 8.21 -14.49 -10.33
CA ASP A 108 8.76 -14.88 -11.63
C ASP A 108 9.87 -13.94 -12.14
N GLN A 109 9.85 -12.66 -11.74
CA GLN A 109 10.92 -11.71 -12.10
C GLN A 109 12.23 -11.93 -11.33
N ARG A 110 12.26 -12.83 -10.34
CA ARG A 110 13.46 -13.12 -9.55
C ARG A 110 14.51 -13.85 -10.42
N PRO A 111 15.82 -13.62 -10.20
CA PRO A 111 16.87 -14.28 -10.96
C PRO A 111 16.76 -15.82 -10.97
N SER A 112 16.36 -16.41 -9.85
CA SER A 112 16.17 -17.87 -9.73
C SER A 112 15.01 -18.39 -10.57
N ALA A 113 13.88 -17.68 -10.61
CA ALA A 113 12.72 -18.05 -11.42
C ALA A 113 13.03 -17.91 -12.92
N ARG A 114 13.71 -16.82 -13.31
CA ARG A 114 14.18 -16.62 -14.69
C ARG A 114 15.10 -17.74 -15.17
N LYS A 115 15.99 -18.23 -14.30
CA LYS A 115 16.93 -19.32 -14.64
C LYS A 115 16.23 -20.61 -15.05
N VAL A 116 15.05 -20.88 -14.49
CA VAL A 116 14.27 -22.11 -14.74
C VAL A 116 13.07 -21.86 -15.65
N GLY A 117 12.92 -20.66 -16.20
CA GLY A 117 11.77 -20.30 -17.03
C GLY A 117 10.43 -20.33 -16.30
N ALA A 118 10.44 -20.19 -14.97
CA ALA A 118 9.20 -20.18 -14.19
C ALA A 118 8.40 -18.90 -14.49
N MET A 119 7.10 -19.05 -14.70
CA MET A 119 6.17 -17.97 -14.99
C MET A 119 4.93 -18.09 -14.12
N THR A 120 4.42 -16.96 -13.64
CA THR A 120 3.11 -16.90 -12.98
C THR A 120 2.03 -17.02 -14.05
N VAL A 121 1.15 -18.00 -13.91
CA VAL A 121 0.00 -18.22 -14.79
C VAL A 121 -1.30 -18.01 -14.02
N SER A 122 -2.30 -17.43 -14.68
CA SER A 122 -3.67 -17.42 -14.15
C SER A 122 -4.29 -18.80 -14.30
N LEU A 123 -5.07 -19.23 -13.32
CA LEU A 123 -5.84 -20.47 -13.42
C LEU A 123 -6.82 -20.42 -14.60
N ASP A 124 -7.45 -19.26 -14.83
CA ASP A 124 -8.38 -19.06 -15.95
C ASP A 124 -7.69 -19.18 -17.31
N ALA A 125 -6.41 -18.80 -17.40
CA ALA A 125 -5.62 -18.95 -18.62
C ALA A 125 -5.29 -20.43 -18.90
N LEU A 126 -5.19 -21.26 -17.86
CA LEU A 126 -4.98 -22.70 -17.99
C LEU A 126 -6.27 -23.41 -18.42
N THR A 127 -7.42 -23.04 -17.86
CA THR A 127 -8.72 -23.64 -18.23
C THR A 127 -9.17 -23.24 -19.63
N ALA A 128 -9.00 -21.97 -20.03
CA ALA A 128 -9.29 -21.53 -21.40
C ALA A 128 -8.39 -22.22 -22.45
N ARG A 129 -7.19 -22.67 -22.07
CA ARG A 129 -6.31 -23.43 -22.94
C ARG A 129 -6.76 -24.89 -23.08
N SER A 130 -7.18 -25.54 -21.99
CA SER A 130 -7.69 -26.91 -22.05
C SER A 130 -8.97 -27.01 -22.89
N GLU A 131 -9.88 -26.04 -22.78
CA GLU A 131 -11.12 -26.03 -23.58
C GLU A 131 -10.87 -25.87 -25.09
N ASN A 132 -9.82 -25.15 -25.48
CA ASN A 132 -9.42 -25.00 -26.88
C ASN A 132 -8.66 -26.22 -27.43
N GLU A 133 -7.92 -26.94 -26.57
CA GLU A 133 -7.22 -28.19 -26.97
C GLU A 133 -8.22 -29.35 -27.12
N ASP A 134 -9.30 -29.41 -26.34
CA ASP A 134 -10.35 -30.43 -26.45
C ASP A 134 -11.36 -30.19 -27.60
N GLY A 135 -11.42 -28.96 -28.14
CA GLY A 135 -12.26 -28.61 -29.30
C GLY A 135 -11.63 -28.94 -30.67
N ALA A 136 -10.38 -29.39 -30.71
CA ALA A 136 -9.61 -29.67 -31.92
C ALA A 136 -9.58 -31.16 -32.31
N VAL A 137 -10.65 -31.91 -32.03
CA VAL A 137 -10.84 -33.24 -32.63
C VAL A 137 -11.52 -33.03 -33.99
N GLU A 138 -10.71 -32.88 -35.04
CA GLU A 138 -11.17 -32.89 -36.43
C GLU A 138 -11.86 -34.24 -36.75
N VAL A 139 -13.06 -34.16 -37.31
CA VAL A 139 -13.80 -35.26 -37.96
C VAL A 139 -13.48 -35.26 -39.45
#